data_AF-A0A962PCH8-F1
#
_entry.id   AF-A0A962PCH8-F1
#
_cell.length_a   1.000
_cell.length_b   1.000
_cell.length_c   1.000
_cell.angle_alpha   90.00
_cell.angle_beta   90.00
_cell.angle_gamma   90.00
#
_symmetry.space_group_name_H-M   'P 1'
#
loop_
_entity.id
_entity.type
_entity.pdbx_description
1 polymer ?
#
loop_
_entity_poly.entity_id
_entity_poly.type
_entity_poly.pdbx_seq_one_letter_code
_entity_poly.pdbx_strand_id
1 'polypeptide(L)'
;MMDALSHLLDDVHFSGAEYLYVNALQNWQFHLAKQTVFYIVLTGEAKLSVSHQLHTLSAGNIVFMPYGAAHCFFFFFFSTPIKQ
;
A
#
# COMPACT_ATOMS: atom_id res chain seq x y z
N MET A 1 18.26 -12.75 -6.39
CA MET A 1 17.79 -12.43 -7.75
C MET A 1 16.97 -11.16 -7.61
N MET A 2 17.38 -10.04 -8.23
CA MET A 2 16.56 -8.81 -8.23
C MET A 2 15.42 -8.98 -9.22
N ASP A 3 14.22 -8.55 -8.83
CA ASP A 3 13.09 -8.47 -9.75
C ASP A 3 13.22 -7.23 -10.66
N ALA A 4 12.47 -7.22 -11.77
CA ALA A 4 12.54 -6.14 -12.76
C ALA A 4 12.12 -4.77 -12.19
N LEU A 5 11.32 -4.76 -11.13
CA LEU A 5 10.89 -3.56 -10.45
C LEU A 5 12.04 -2.93 -9.64
N SER A 6 12.85 -3.77 -8.98
CA SER A 6 14.05 -3.34 -8.25
C SER A 6 15.04 -2.63 -9.19
N HIS A 7 15.25 -3.16 -10.39
CA HIS A 7 16.11 -2.54 -11.41
C HIS A 7 15.61 -1.16 -11.84
N LEU A 8 14.30 -1.04 -12.13
CA LEU A 8 13.70 0.21 -12.59
C LEU A 8 13.84 1.33 -11.54
N LEU A 9 13.83 1.00 -10.25
CA LEU A 9 13.84 1.99 -9.17
C LEU A 9 15.25 2.33 -8.65
N ASP A 10 16.21 1.40 -8.75
CA ASP A 10 17.64 1.70 -8.57
C ASP A 10 18.13 2.72 -9.60
N ASP A 11 17.67 2.62 -10.84
CA ASP A 11 17.98 3.59 -11.90
C ASP A 11 17.46 5.01 -11.56
N VAL A 12 16.43 5.12 -10.70
CA VAL A 12 15.82 6.39 -10.26
C VAL A 12 16.46 6.93 -8.95
N HIS A 13 17.56 6.31 -8.47
CA HIS A 13 18.34 6.75 -7.29
C HIS A 13 17.55 6.81 -5.96
N PHE A 14 16.49 6.03 -5.79
CA PHE A 14 15.79 5.89 -4.50
C PHE A 14 16.52 4.93 -3.55
N SER A 15 17.77 5.23 -3.22
CA SER A 15 18.58 4.39 -2.32
C SER A 15 17.96 4.35 -0.91
N GLY A 16 17.61 3.16 -0.43
CA GLY A 16 17.10 2.94 0.94
C GLY A 16 15.58 2.89 1.09
N ALA A 17 14.82 2.83 -0.01
CA ALA A 17 13.39 2.57 0.05
C ALA A 17 13.11 1.08 0.35
N GLU A 18 12.09 0.82 1.18
CA GLU A 18 11.60 -0.53 1.45
C GLU A 18 10.46 -0.92 0.50
N TYR A 19 10.30 -2.22 0.28
CA TYR A 19 9.27 -2.80 -0.58
C TYR A 19 8.30 -3.63 0.26
N LEU A 20 7.03 -3.23 0.26
CA LEU A 20 5.99 -3.94 1.00
C LEU A 20 4.87 -4.40 0.06
N TYR A 21 4.69 -5.71 0.00
CA TYR A 21 3.58 -6.32 -0.71
C TYR A 21 2.34 -6.36 0.20
N VAL A 22 1.21 -5.85 -0.30
CA VAL A 22 -0.04 -5.78 0.44
C VAL A 22 -1.02 -6.81 -0.11
N ASN A 23 -1.29 -7.84 0.70
CA ASN A 23 -2.42 -8.74 0.49
C ASN A 23 -3.63 -8.21 1.26
N ALA A 24 -4.53 -7.49 0.59
CA ALA A 24 -5.70 -6.87 1.19
C ALA A 24 -6.88 -7.83 1.38
N LEU A 25 -6.58 -8.92 2.09
CA LEU A 25 -7.53 -9.94 2.48
C LEU A 25 -7.64 -9.95 4.01
N GLN A 26 -8.83 -10.25 4.53
CA GLN A 26 -9.11 -10.36 5.97
C GLN A 26 -8.99 -9.03 6.73
N ASN A 27 -9.30 -9.05 8.02
CA ASN A 27 -9.42 -7.83 8.83
C ASN A 27 -8.09 -7.44 9.48
N TRP A 28 -7.31 -6.60 8.80
CA TRP A 28 -6.04 -6.07 9.29
C TRP A 28 -5.97 -4.54 9.17
N GLN A 29 -5.08 -3.95 9.96
CA GLN A 29 -4.73 -2.54 9.91
C GLN A 29 -3.27 -2.37 10.34
N PHE A 30 -2.54 -1.45 9.69
CA PHE A 30 -1.20 -1.07 10.13
C PHE A 30 -0.93 0.42 9.91
N HIS A 31 -0.03 0.96 10.71
CA HIS A 31 0.44 2.35 10.64
C HIS A 31 1.94 2.35 10.42
N LEU A 32 2.40 3.10 9.42
CA LEU A 32 3.82 3.34 9.18
C LEU A 32 4.08 4.84 9.10
N ALA A 33 5.26 5.22 9.60
CA ALA A 33 5.79 6.56 9.50
C ALA A 33 7.33 6.48 9.45
N LYS A 34 7.96 7.52 8.90
CA LYS A 34 9.42 7.70 8.89
C LYS A 34 10.21 6.65 8.10
N GLN A 35 9.68 6.20 6.95
CA GLN A 35 10.38 5.37 5.98
C GLN A 35 9.93 5.76 4.57
N THR A 36 10.81 5.60 3.58
CA THR A 36 10.43 5.66 2.16
C THR A 36 10.00 4.26 1.75
N VAL A 37 8.76 4.09 1.29
CA VAL A 37 8.19 2.76 1.03
C VAL A 37 7.46 2.74 -0.30
N PHE A 38 7.65 1.67 -1.08
CA PHE A 38 6.80 1.33 -2.21
C PHE A 38 5.86 0.19 -1.82
N TYR A 39 4.56 0.47 -1.86
CA TYR A 39 3.52 -0.53 -1.66
C TYR A 39 3.02 -1.06 -2.99
N ILE A 40 2.84 -2.38 -3.07
CA ILE A 40 2.19 -3.03 -4.21
C ILE A 40 1.03 -3.85 -3.69
N VAL A 41 -0.18 -3.49 -4.10
CA VAL A 41 -1.37 -4.28 -3.75
C VAL A 41 -1.43 -5.48 -4.66
N LEU A 42 -1.28 -6.69 -4.09
CA LEU A 42 -1.28 -7.93 -4.85
C LEU A 42 -2.69 -8.48 -5.03
N THR A 43 -3.53 -8.39 -4.00
CA THR A 43 -4.88 -8.97 -3.99
C THR A 43 -5.84 -8.17 -3.13
N GLY A 44 -7.13 -8.18 -3.46
CA GLY A 44 -8.19 -7.58 -2.64
C GLY A 44 -8.32 -6.08 -2.81
N GLU A 45 -9.01 -5.44 -1.85
CA GLU A 45 -9.21 -3.99 -1.79
C GLU A 45 -8.75 -3.46 -0.42
N ALA A 46 -7.86 -2.48 -0.43
CA ALA A 46 -7.40 -1.79 0.77
C ALA A 46 -7.86 -0.34 0.77
N LYS A 47 -8.05 0.22 1.96
CA LYS A 47 -8.11 1.66 2.14
C LYS A 47 -6.77 2.18 2.64
N LEU A 48 -6.35 3.31 2.10
CA LEU A 48 -5.18 4.05 2.54
C LEU A 48 -5.62 5.41 3.05
N SER A 49 -5.36 5.69 4.32
CA SER A 49 -5.48 7.04 4.87
C SER A 49 -4.10 7.70 4.94
N VAL A 50 -3.98 8.86 4.30
CA VAL A 50 -2.76 9.68 4.29
C VAL A 50 -3.17 11.15 4.16
N SER A 51 -2.56 12.05 4.93
CA SER A 51 -2.86 13.50 4.88
C SER A 51 -4.35 13.84 4.94
N HIS A 52 -5.12 13.16 5.78
CA HIS A 52 -6.58 13.28 5.92
C HIS A 52 -7.40 12.92 4.66
N GLN A 53 -6.77 12.34 3.65
CA GLN A 53 -7.43 11.80 2.47
C GLN A 53 -7.58 10.28 2.62
N LEU A 54 -8.63 9.75 1.99
CA LEU A 54 -8.90 8.32 1.94
C LEU A 54 -8.86 7.86 0.49
N HIS A 55 -7.96 6.93 0.20
CA HIS A 55 -7.81 6.31 -1.11
C HIS A 55 -8.27 4.86 -1.06
N THR A 56 -8.90 4.42 -2.14
CA THR A 56 -9.24 3.01 -2.36
C THR A 56 -8.22 2.42 -3.31
N LEU A 57 -7.60 1.32 -2.92
CA LEU A 57 -6.56 0.66 -3.68
C LEU A 57 -6.98 -0.77 -3.98
N SER A 58 -6.84 -1.17 -5.24
CA SER A 58 -7.11 -2.53 -5.72
C SER A 58 -5.83 -3.20 -6.23
N ALA A 59 -5.91 -4.50 -6.48
CA ALA A 59 -4.81 -5.28 -7.04
C ALA A 59 -4.19 -4.59 -8.27
N GLY A 60 -2.86 -4.50 -8.28
CA GLY A 60 -2.08 -3.83 -9.32
C GLY A 60 -1.80 -2.34 -9.04
N ASN A 61 -2.43 -1.72 -8.04
CA ASN A 61 -2.04 -0.38 -7.63
C ASN A 61 -0.68 -0.38 -6.94
N ILE A 62 0.15 0.59 -7.30
CA ILE A 62 1.45 0.86 -6.70
C ILE A 62 1.36 2.22 -6.02
N VAL A 63 1.76 2.29 -4.75
CA VAL A 63 1.80 3.54 -3.98
C VAL A 63 3.23 3.82 -3.56
N PHE A 64 3.72 4.98 -3.96
CA PHE A 64 4.96 5.53 -3.42
C PHE A 64 4.64 6.36 -2.18
N MET A 65 5.28 6.02 -1.08
CA MET A 65 5.19 6.77 0.16
C MET A 65 6.55 7.41 0.48
N PRO A 66 6.67 8.74 0.41
CA PRO A 66 7.92 9.41 0.73
C PRO A 66 8.20 9.38 2.23
N TYR A 67 9.48 9.51 2.58
CA TYR A 67 9.92 9.56 3.98
C TYR A 67 9.12 10.57 4.81
N GLY A 68 8.63 10.12 5.97
CA GLY A 68 7.94 10.97 6.94
C GLY A 68 6.44 11.16 6.67
N ALA A 69 5.91 10.70 5.53
CA ALA A 69 4.47 10.70 5.30
C ALA A 69 3.79 9.63 6.17
N ALA A 70 3.12 10.06 7.24
CA ALA A 70 2.37 9.17 8.12
C ALA A 70 1.12 8.65 7.40
N HIS A 71 0.91 7.34 7.43
CA HIS A 71 -0.18 6.71 6.71
C HIS A 71 -0.65 5.43 7.40
N CYS A 72 -1.90 5.06 7.13
CA CYS A 72 -2.55 3.89 7.65
C CYS A 72 -3.20 3.11 6.51
N PHE A 73 -2.89 1.82 6.42
CA PHE A 73 -3.65 0.90 5.58
C PHE A 73 -4.60 0.08 6.44
N PHE A 74 -5.79 -0.18 5.91
CA PHE A 74 -6.75 -1.07 6.54
C PHE A 74 -7.64 -1.77 5.52
N PHE A 75 -8.14 -2.93 5.91
CA PHE A 75 -9.10 -3.69 5.12
C PHE A 75 -10.44 -2.97 5.02
N PHE A 76 -11.06 -3.02 3.83
CA PHE A 76 -12.44 -2.58 3.64
C PHE A 76 -13.40 -3.76 3.73
N PHE A 77 -14.20 -3.83 4.79
CA PHE A 77 -15.26 -4.82 4.89
C PHE A 77 -16.49 -4.36 4.10
N PHE A 78 -16.75 -5.01 2.97
CA PHE A 78 -18.03 -4.90 2.27
C PHE A 78 -19.08 -5.72 3.06
N SER A 79 -19.86 -5.05 3.91
CA SER A 79 -21.12 -5.63 4.37
C SER A 79 -22.10 -5.55 3.20
N THR A 80 -22.30 -6.65 2.47
CA THR A 80 -23.41 -6.73 1.53
C THR A 80 -24.70 -6.59 2.33
N PRO A 81 -25.55 -5.58 2.07
CA PRO A 81 -26.84 -5.52 2.74
C PRO A 81 -27.65 -6.75 2.30
N ILE A 82 -28.04 -7.57 3.28
CA ILE A 82 -28.98 -8.66 3.07
C ILE A 82 -30.28 -8.01 2.59
N LYS A 83 -30.63 -8.18 1.32
CA LYS A 83 -31.99 -7.89 0.86
C LYS A 83 -32.90 -8.91 1.55
N GLN A 84 -33.70 -8.43 2.50
CA GLN A 84 -34.87 -9.15 3.00
C GLN A 84 -35.93 -9.25 1.91
#